data_AF-B4INR3-F1
#
_entry.id   AF-B4INR3-F1
#
_cell.length_a   1.000
_cell.length_b   1.000
_cell.length_c   1.000
_cell.angle_alpha   90.00
_cell.angle_beta   90.00
_cell.angle_gamma   90.00
#
_symmetry.space_group_name_H-M   'P 1'
#
loop_
_entity.id
_entity.type
_entity.pdbx_description
1 polymer ?
#
loop_
_entity_poly.entity_id
_entity_poly.type
_entity_poly.pdbx_seq_one_letter_code
_entity_poly.pdbx_strand_id
1 'polypeptide(L)'
;MIAQFTGADQRTWDEHWPELQLAVNTSVAETTGYSPAFITQGREPRLPNALFDEKTTGTGKCIQTPAANAEKLNEIFELVRRNMEKVAQDQARHYNLRRRP
;
A
#
# COMPACT_ATOMS: atom_id res chain seq x y z
N MET A 1 9.99 -11.72 -0.39
CA MET A 1 9.16 -11.16 -1.48
C MET A 1 9.89 -11.23 -2.81
N ILE A 2 11.01 -10.53 -2.99
CA ILE A 2 11.78 -10.55 -4.26
C ILE A 2 12.24 -11.98 -4.63
N ALA A 3 12.82 -12.73 -3.69
CA ALA A 3 13.25 -14.12 -3.94
C ALA A 3 12.11 -15.10 -4.28
N GLN A 4 10.85 -14.80 -3.90
CA GLN A 4 9.71 -15.61 -4.32
C GLN A 4 9.31 -15.33 -5.76
N PHE A 5 9.65 -14.13 -6.27
CA PHE A 5 9.32 -13.67 -7.61
C PHE A 5 10.37 -14.09 -8.64
N THR A 6 11.65 -14.11 -8.24
CA THR A 6 12.79 -14.46 -9.11
C THR A 6 13.06 -15.97 -9.21
N GLY A 7 12.46 -16.77 -8.34
CA GLY A 7 12.60 -18.22 -8.38
C GLY A 7 14.05 -18.67 -8.19
N ALA A 8 14.54 -19.53 -9.09
CA ALA A 8 15.88 -20.12 -8.99
C ALA A 8 17.01 -19.17 -9.45
N ASP A 9 16.73 -18.24 -10.37
CA ASP A 9 17.72 -17.27 -10.86
C ASP A 9 17.44 -15.88 -10.31
N GLN A 10 18.24 -15.47 -9.34
CA GLN A 10 18.10 -14.17 -8.68
C GLN A 10 18.84 -13.03 -9.40
N ARG A 11 19.54 -13.32 -10.51
CA ARG A 11 20.37 -12.32 -11.22
C ARG A 11 19.55 -11.39 -12.10
N THR A 12 18.38 -11.82 -12.57
CA THR A 12 17.47 -11.08 -13.46
C THR A 12 16.27 -10.49 -12.71
N TRP A 13 16.48 -10.14 -11.44
CA TRP A 13 15.41 -9.60 -10.59
C TRP A 13 14.86 -8.26 -11.10
N ASP A 14 15.70 -7.51 -11.81
CA ASP A 14 15.41 -6.21 -12.40
C ASP A 14 14.44 -6.30 -13.58
N GLU A 15 14.45 -7.42 -14.32
CA GLU A 15 13.47 -7.68 -15.39
C GLU A 15 12.03 -7.71 -14.86
N HIS A 16 11.84 -8.08 -13.59
CA HIS A 16 10.55 -8.18 -12.92
C HIS A 16 10.19 -6.94 -12.08
N TRP A 17 10.95 -5.85 -12.24
CA TRP A 17 10.76 -4.63 -11.46
C TRP A 17 9.36 -4.02 -11.59
N PRO A 18 8.74 -3.92 -12.78
CA PRO A 18 7.40 -3.36 -12.93
C PRO A 18 6.34 -4.12 -12.12
N GLU A 19 6.40 -5.46 -12.15
CA GLU A 19 5.48 -6.33 -11.43
C GLU A 19 5.69 -6.25 -9.91
N LEU A 20 6.95 -6.21 -9.47
CA LEU A 20 7.29 -6.01 -8.06
C LEU A 20 6.78 -4.66 -7.55
N GLN A 21 7.00 -3.59 -8.33
CA GLN A 21 6.51 -2.26 -7.99
C GLN A 21 4.98 -2.23 -7.90
N LEU A 22 4.28 -2.89 -8.83
CA LEU A 22 2.83 -2.97 -8.80
C LEU A 22 2.33 -3.75 -7.57
N ALA A 23 2.93 -4.90 -7.29
CA ALA A 23 2.58 -5.74 -6.15
C ALA A 23 2.76 -5.00 -4.82
N VAL A 24 3.90 -4.33 -4.64
CA VAL A 24 4.18 -3.54 -3.42
C VAL A 24 3.22 -2.36 -3.28
N ASN A 25 2.96 -1.62 -4.36
CA ASN A 25 2.10 -0.45 -4.31
C ASN A 25 0.62 -0.76 -4.08
N THR A 26 0.16 -1.97 -4.41
CA THR A 26 -1.23 -2.40 -4.25
C THR A 26 -1.48 -3.29 -3.04
N SER A 27 -0.42 -3.78 -2.41
CA SER A 27 -0.52 -4.54 -1.17
C SER A 27 -0.81 -3.62 0.01
N VAL A 28 -1.70 -4.06 0.90
CA VAL A 28 -1.98 -3.36 2.16
C VAL A 28 -0.74 -3.43 3.06
N ALA A 29 -0.23 -2.27 3.46
CA ALA A 29 0.85 -2.21 4.44
C ALA A 29 0.28 -2.33 5.86
N GLU A 30 0.83 -3.23 6.67
CA GLU A 30 0.37 -3.47 8.05
C GLU A 30 0.46 -2.21 8.92
N THR A 31 1.53 -1.43 8.76
CA THR A 31 1.78 -0.20 9.54
C THR A 31 0.71 0.87 9.29
N THR A 32 0.27 1.03 8.05
CA THR A 32 -0.68 2.09 7.69
C THR A 32 -2.11 1.57 7.66
N GLY A 33 -2.31 0.28 7.38
CA GLY A 33 -3.61 -0.34 7.12
C GLY A 33 -4.13 -0.12 5.69
N TYR A 34 -3.36 0.53 4.82
CA TYR A 34 -3.75 0.87 3.45
C TYR A 34 -2.63 0.56 2.45
N SER A 35 -2.97 0.49 1.17
CA SER A 35 -1.95 0.35 0.11
C SER A 35 -1.17 1.67 -0.09
N PRO A 36 0.12 1.61 -0.44
CA PRO A 36 0.90 2.81 -0.77
C PRO A 36 0.29 3.63 -1.92
N ALA A 37 -0.27 2.96 -2.94
CA ALA A 37 -0.91 3.66 -4.06
C ALA A 37 -2.15 4.45 -3.61
N PHE A 38 -2.97 3.89 -2.72
CA PHE A 38 -4.14 4.59 -2.21
C PHE A 38 -3.75 5.83 -1.39
N ILE A 39 -2.76 5.71 -0.51
CA ILE A 39 -2.30 6.84 0.33
C ILE A 39 -1.76 7.99 -0.53
N THR A 40 -1.06 7.67 -1.62
CA THR A 40 -0.40 8.69 -2.46
C THR A 40 -1.30 9.27 -3.55
N GLN A 41 -2.18 8.46 -4.14
CA GLN A 41 -3.01 8.85 -5.28
C GLN A 41 -4.48 9.09 -4.91
N GLY A 42 -4.89 8.74 -3.67
CA GLY A 42 -6.28 8.77 -3.22
C GLY A 42 -7.17 7.72 -3.88
N ARG A 43 -6.59 6.78 -4.64
CA ARG A 43 -7.31 5.73 -5.38
C ARG A 43 -6.41 4.52 -5.57
N GLU A 44 -7.03 3.35 -5.72
CA GLU A 44 -6.31 2.13 -6.09
C GLU A 44 -6.03 2.11 -7.60
N PRO A 45 -4.84 1.65 -8.02
CA PRO A 45 -4.52 1.46 -9.42
C PRO A 45 -5.26 0.22 -9.95
N ARG A 46 -5.49 0.21 -11.26
CA ARG A 46 -6.20 -0.88 -11.92
C ARG A 46 -5.21 -2.01 -12.21
N LEU A 47 -5.50 -3.20 -11.69
CA LEU A 47 -4.65 -4.37 -11.86
C LEU A 47 -4.92 -5.06 -13.21
N PRO A 48 -3.89 -5.57 -13.90
CA PRO A 48 -4.06 -6.46 -15.05
C PRO A 48 -4.88 -7.70 -14.65
N ASN A 49 -5.84 -8.11 -15.49
CA ASN A 49 -6.70 -9.28 -15.28
C ASN A 49 -7.49 -9.30 -13.96
N ALA A 50 -7.90 -8.14 -13.44
CA ALA A 50 -8.85 -8.11 -12.34
C ALA A 50 -10.13 -8.88 -12.74
N LEU A 51 -10.33 -10.08 -12.18
CA LEU A 51 -11.39 -11.06 -12.51
C LEU A 51 -12.82 -10.51 -12.47
N PHE A 52 -13.03 -9.31 -11.92
CA PHE A 52 -14.32 -8.62 -11.83
C PHE A 52 -14.45 -7.42 -12.77
N ASP A 53 -13.61 -7.34 -13.82
CA ASP A 53 -13.57 -6.16 -14.69
C ASP A 53 -14.54 -6.15 -15.88
N GLU A 54 -15.38 -7.17 -16.02
CA GLU A 54 -16.47 -7.15 -17.02
C GLU A 54 -17.52 -6.04 -16.75
N LYS A 55 -17.49 -5.42 -15.56
CA LYS A 55 -18.45 -4.37 -15.14
C LYS A 55 -17.89 -2.95 -15.02
N THR A 56 -16.62 -2.69 -15.38
CA THR A 56 -16.13 -1.30 -15.32
C THR A 56 -16.11 -0.65 -16.69
N THR A 57 -17.30 -0.47 -17.27
CA THR A 57 -17.53 0.57 -18.29
C THR A 57 -17.32 1.92 -17.62
N GLY A 58 -16.08 2.41 -17.66
CA GLY A 58 -15.67 3.68 -17.09
C GLY A 58 -15.52 3.66 -15.57
N THR A 59 -14.32 3.99 -15.10
CA THR A 59 -14.13 4.67 -13.80
C THR A 59 -14.72 6.09 -13.84
N GLY A 60 -15.97 6.20 -14.29
CA GLY A 60 -16.82 7.35 -14.16
C GLY A 60 -17.90 7.04 -13.14
N LYS A 61 -17.53 6.87 -11.86
CA LYS A 61 -18.43 7.03 -10.71
C LYS A 61 -17.66 6.98 -9.39
N CYS A 62 -17.14 8.14 -9.00
CA CYS A 62 -17.65 8.74 -7.78
C CYS A 62 -18.01 10.18 -8.14
N ILE A 63 -19.30 10.50 -8.05
CA ILE A 63 -19.78 11.89 -7.96
C ILE A 63 -19.43 12.39 -6.55
N GLN A 64 -18.18 12.23 -6.14
CA GLN A 64 -17.68 12.84 -4.92
C GLN A 64 -17.04 14.13 -5.35
N THR A 65 -17.54 15.22 -4.80
CA THR A 65 -16.90 16.51 -4.98
C THR A 65 -15.45 16.41 -4.48
N PRO A 66 -14.50 17.11 -5.11
CA PRO A 66 -13.12 17.13 -4.64
C PRO A 66 -13.01 17.44 -3.13
N ALA A 67 -13.91 18.26 -2.59
CA ALA A 67 -14.03 18.56 -1.17
C ALA A 67 -14.35 17.32 -0.31
N ALA A 68 -15.37 16.53 -0.68
CA ALA A 68 -15.73 15.32 0.07
C ALA A 68 -14.59 14.28 0.06
N ASN A 69 -13.87 14.17 -1.07
CA ASN A 69 -12.69 13.31 -1.15
C ASN A 69 -11.56 13.80 -0.24
N ALA A 70 -11.33 15.12 -0.18
CA ALA A 70 -10.30 15.70 0.67
C ALA A 70 -10.60 15.48 2.16
N GLU A 71 -11.85 15.67 2.60
CA GLU A 71 -12.29 15.38 3.97
C GLU A 71 -12.05 13.91 4.32
N LYS A 72 -12.48 12.99 3.45
CA LYS A 72 -12.26 11.55 3.64
C LYS A 72 -10.78 11.20 3.72
N LEU A 73 -9.94 11.77 2.86
CA LEU A 73 -8.50 11.51 2.88
C LEU A 73 -7.87 12.04 4.17
N ASN A 74 -8.30 13.21 4.66
CA ASN A 74 -7.83 13.74 5.94
C ASN A 74 -8.16 12.78 7.10
N GLU A 75 -9.39 12.27 7.17
CA GLU A 75 -9.77 11.28 8.19
C GLU A 75 -8.90 10.02 8.13
N ILE A 76 -8.62 9.54 6.91
CA ILE A 76 -7.73 8.39 6.68
C ILE A 76 -6.31 8.71 7.12
N PHE A 77 -5.76 9.87 6.76
CA PHE A 77 -4.41 10.26 7.18
C PHE A 77 -4.27 10.36 8.70
N GLU A 78 -5.30 10.84 9.41
CA GLU A 78 -5.31 10.83 10.88
C GLU A 78 -5.36 9.41 11.46
N LEU A 79 -6.03 8.46 10.80
CA LEU A 79 -5.97 7.05 11.19
C LEU A 79 -4.60 6.44 10.92
N VAL A 80 -4.01 6.69 9.75
CA VAL A 80 -2.67 6.22 9.38
C VAL A 80 -1.64 6.73 10.40
N ARG A 81 -1.70 8.01 10.76
CA ARG A 81 -0.80 8.61 11.75
C ARG A 81 -0.88 7.91 13.09
N ARG A 82 -2.09 7.67 13.61
CA ARG A 82 -2.30 6.94 14.87
C ARG A 82 -1.76 5.51 14.81
N ASN A 83 -1.97 4.82 13.70
CA ASN A 83 -1.45 3.46 13.50
C ASN A 83 0.08 3.46 13.47
N MET A 84 0.70 4.41 12.76
CA MET A 84 2.15 4.56 12.70
C MET A 84 2.74 4.85 14.07
N GLU A 85 2.13 5.73 14.86
CA GLU A 85 2.58 6.05 16.24
C GLU A 85 2.53 4.80 17.12
N LYS A 86 1.45 4.03 17.06
CA LYS A 86 1.31 2.77 17.80
C LYS A 86 2.39 1.75 17.41
N VAL A 87 2.55 1.51 16.11
CA VAL A 87 3.54 0.56 15.59
C VAL A 87 4.96 1.01 15.92
N ALA A 88 5.27 2.30 15.87
CA ALA A 88 6.57 2.84 16.26
C ALA A 88 6.87 2.59 17.75
N GLN A 89 5.88 2.77 18.64
CA GLN A 89 6.02 2.45 20.06
C GLN A 89 6.26 0.95 20.28
N ASP A 90 5.50 0.10 19.61
CA ASP A 90 5.63 -1.36 19.70
C ASP A 90 7.01 -1.83 19.19
N GLN A 91 7.46 -1.29 18.05
CA GLN A 91 8.79 -1.57 17.50
C GLN A 91 9.90 -1.07 18.43
N ALA A 92 9.79 0.15 18.97
CA ALA A 92 10.75 0.68 19.91
C ALA A 92 10.83 -0.18 21.18
N ARG A 93 9.68 -0.63 21.71
CA ARG A 93 9.63 -1.56 22.83
C ARG A 93 10.37 -2.87 22.48
N HIS A 94 10.10 -3.44 21.31
CA HIS A 94 10.72 -4.70 20.89
C HIS A 94 12.23 -4.59 20.70
N TYR A 95 12.69 -3.49 20.08
CA TYR A 95 14.11 -3.22 19.87
C TYR A 95 14.84 -2.94 21.19
N ASN A 96 14.26 -2.11 22.06
CA ASN A 96 14.88 -1.70 23.31
C ASN A 96 15.03 -2.85 24.33
N LEU A 97 14.23 -3.92 24.24
CA LEU A 97 14.35 -5.11 25.10
C LEU A 97 15.74 -5.76 25.07
N ARG A 98 16.48 -5.61 23.96
CA ARG A 98 17.81 -6.23 23.77
C ARG A 98 18.93 -5.20 23.63
N ARG A 99 18.63 -3.93 23.89
CA ARG A 99 19.60 -2.85 23.77
C ARG A 99 20.57 -2.92 24.96
N ARG A 100 21.84 -3.22 24.68
CA ARG A 100 22.92 -3.12 25.68
C ARG A 100 23.27 -1.63 25.89
N PRO A 101 23.65 -1.23 27.11
CA PRO A 101 24.05 0.15 27.41
C PRO A 101 25.28 0.58 26.61
#